data_AF-A0A396TXU0-F1
#
_entry.id   AF-A0A396TXU0-F1
#
_cell.length_a   1.000
_cell.length_b   1.000
_cell.length_c   1.000
_cell.angle_alpha   90.00
_cell.angle_beta   90.00
_cell.angle_gamma   90.00
#
_symmetry.space_group_name_H-M   'P 1'
#
loop_
_entity.id
_entity.type
_entity.pdbx_description
1 polymer ?
#
loop_
_entity_poly.entity_id
_entity_poly.type
_entity_poly.pdbx_seq_one_letter_code
_entity_poly.pdbx_strand_id
1 'polypeptide(L)'
;MTNQQTSNIIELLSQLASDASLNDTKLILAQIEQADINDTLKALIASKNVQSLSDVLELNTLIKCNIIRTPDEDDDDDEQEQPDSTEEKSLAVS
;
A
#
# COMPACT_ATOMS: atom_id res chain seq x y z
N MET A 1 16.93 -10.11 6.73
CA MET A 1 16.45 -9.32 7.88
C MET A 1 16.03 -10.28 9.02
N THR A 2 16.19 -9.95 10.30
CA THR A 2 15.59 -10.75 11.39
C THR A 2 14.21 -10.20 11.76
N ASN A 3 13.28 -11.05 12.19
CA ASN A 3 11.95 -10.61 12.64
C ASN A 3 12.03 -9.54 13.74
N GLN A 4 13.02 -9.64 14.63
CA GLN A 4 13.25 -8.65 15.69
C GLN A 4 13.56 -7.25 15.13
N GLN A 5 14.41 -7.15 14.11
CA GLN A 5 14.76 -5.86 13.50
C GLN A 5 13.53 -5.21 12.88
N THR A 6 12.70 -6.00 12.19
CA THR A 6 11.44 -5.52 11.60
C THR A 6 10.48 -4.97 12.67
N SER A 7 10.29 -5.68 13.79
CA SER A 7 9.46 -5.19 14.91
C SER A 7 9.99 -3.89 15.49
N ASN A 8 11.31 -3.79 15.71
CA ASN A 8 11.94 -2.58 16.26
C ASN A 8 11.78 -1.37 15.31
N ILE A 9 11.83 -1.58 13.99
CA ILE A 9 11.61 -0.52 12.98
C ILE A 9 10.16 -0.05 13.00
N ILE A 10 9.20 -0.98 13.05
CA ILE A 10 7.77 -0.63 13.09
C ILE A 10 7.45 0.17 14.35
N GLU A 11 7.99 -0.23 15.50
CA GLU A 11 7.81 0.48 16.75
C GLU A 11 8.40 1.89 16.69
N LEU A 12 9.63 2.04 16.20
CA LEU A 12 10.27 3.34 16.02
C LEU A 12 9.48 4.25 15.09
N LEU A 13 9.07 3.77 13.91
CA LEU A 13 8.29 4.56 12.96
C LEU A 13 6.93 4.97 13.53
N SER A 14 6.31 4.09 14.32
CA SER A 14 5.03 4.37 14.99
C SER A 14 5.18 5.43 16.07
N GLN A 15 6.27 5.40 16.85
CA GLN A 15 6.61 6.44 17.83
C GLN A 15 6.86 7.78 17.13
N LEU A 16 7.68 7.80 16.08
CA LEU A 16 7.97 9.01 15.30
C LEU A 16 6.73 9.62 14.65
N ALA A 17 5.76 8.79 14.24
CA ALA A 17 4.51 9.25 13.65
C ALA A 17 3.48 9.74 14.69
N SER A 18 3.48 9.14 15.89
CA SER A 18 2.49 9.43 16.92
C SER A 18 2.90 10.59 17.84
N ASP A 19 4.19 10.79 18.03
CA ASP A 19 4.69 11.78 18.97
C ASP A 19 4.84 13.15 18.32
N ALA A 20 3.80 13.98 18.44
CA ALA A 20 3.78 15.35 17.92
C ALA A 20 4.90 16.23 18.50
N SER A 21 5.50 15.84 19.65
CA SER A 21 6.62 16.54 20.28
C SER A 21 7.97 16.26 19.58
N LEU A 22 8.07 15.16 18.83
CA LEU A 22 9.23 14.80 18.03
C LEU A 22 9.26 15.53 16.67
N ASN A 23 8.54 16.63 16.47
CA ASN A 23 8.71 17.46 15.28
C ASN A 23 10.07 18.20 15.24
N ASP A 24 10.82 18.20 16.33
CA ASP A 24 12.20 18.69 16.34
C ASP A 24 13.14 17.65 15.70
N THR A 25 13.81 18.05 14.63
CA THR A 25 14.72 17.19 13.87
C THR A 25 15.85 16.61 14.72
N LYS A 26 16.31 17.31 15.77
CA LYS A 26 17.36 16.78 16.66
C LYS A 26 16.83 15.66 17.56
N LEU A 27 15.59 15.78 18.02
CA LEU A 27 14.96 14.74 18.83
C LEU A 27 14.68 13.48 18.00
N ILE A 28 14.23 13.64 16.75
CA ILE A 28 14.09 12.52 15.81
C ILE A 28 15.41 11.78 15.64
N LEU A 29 16.50 12.49 15.36
CA LEU A 29 17.82 11.87 15.14
C LEU A 29 18.32 11.15 16.39
N ALA A 30 18.15 11.75 17.58
CA ALA A 30 18.52 11.12 18.84
C ALA A 30 17.72 9.83 19.12
N GLN A 31 16.44 9.80 18.74
CA GLN A 31 15.59 8.62 18.89
C GLN A 31 15.97 7.50 17.92
N ILE A 32 16.29 7.86 16.66
CA ILE A 32 16.81 6.92 15.66
C ILE A 32 18.15 6.33 16.13
N GLU A 33 19.03 7.14 16.72
CA GLU A 33 20.34 6.69 17.19
C GLU A 33 20.24 5.70 18.36
N GLN A 34 19.27 5.89 19.25
CA GLN A 34 18.99 5.00 20.39
C GLN A 34 18.27 3.71 20.01
N ALA A 35 17.68 3.62 18.82
CA ALA A 35 16.96 2.44 18.39
C ALA A 35 17.90 1.23 18.24
N ASP A 36 17.43 0.06 18.70
CA ASP A 36 18.12 -1.23 18.52
C ASP A 36 17.86 -1.77 17.11
N ILE A 37 18.41 -1.06 16.12
CA ILE A 37 18.39 -1.42 14.71
C ILE A 37 19.79 -1.18 14.12
N ASN A 38 20.09 -1.84 13.00
CA ASN A 38 21.40 -1.68 12.37
C ASN A 38 21.64 -0.25 11.82
N ASP A 39 22.90 0.12 11.65
CA ASP A 39 23.29 1.48 11.20
C ASP A 39 22.78 1.83 9.79
N THR A 40 22.67 0.84 8.90
CA THR A 40 22.10 1.06 7.55
C THR A 40 20.66 1.55 7.65
N LEU A 41 19.85 0.95 8.52
CA LEU A 41 18.45 1.32 8.72
C LEU A 41 18.32 2.68 9.41
N LYS A 42 19.18 2.98 10.39
CA LYS A 42 19.25 4.31 11.00
C LYS A 42 19.47 5.39 9.94
N ALA A 43 20.43 5.19 9.05
CA ALA A 43 20.72 6.12 7.96
C ALA A 43 19.55 6.26 6.96
N LEU A 44 18.88 5.15 6.62
CA LEU A 44 17.73 5.17 5.71
C LEU A 44 16.52 5.91 6.31
N ILE A 45 16.24 5.71 7.60
CA ILE A 45 15.16 6.40 8.31
C ILE A 45 15.49 7.89 8.47
N ALA A 46 16.73 8.24 8.86
CA ALA A 46 17.17 9.63 9.01
C ALA A 46 17.14 10.41 7.68
N SER A 47 17.50 9.76 6.58
CA SER A 47 17.44 10.34 5.23
C SER A 47 16.05 10.34 4.60
N LYS A 48 15.04 9.76 5.28
CA LYS A 48 13.66 9.59 4.78
C LYS A 48 13.61 8.87 3.42
N ASN A 49 14.57 7.99 3.14
CA ASN A 49 14.63 7.25 1.90
C ASN A 49 13.71 6.03 1.97
N VAL A 50 12.42 6.28 1.76
CA VAL A 50 11.34 5.28 1.86
C VAL A 50 11.51 4.15 0.85
N GLN A 51 11.99 4.44 -0.36
CA GLN A 51 12.18 3.43 -1.38
C GLN A 51 13.25 2.41 -0.97
N SER A 52 14.45 2.89 -0.61
CA SER A 52 15.52 1.99 -0.16
C SER A 52 15.19 1.30 1.16
N LEU A 53 14.42 1.94 2.04
CA LEU A 53 13.91 1.30 3.26
C LEU A 53 12.95 0.15 2.93
N SER A 54 12.05 0.33 1.96
CA SER A 54 11.13 -0.70 1.48
C SER A 54 11.85 -1.89 0.86
N ASP A 55 12.91 -1.63 0.09
CA ASP A 55 13.72 -2.67 -0.56
C ASP A 55 14.48 -3.50 0.49
N VAL A 56 15.08 -2.87 1.50
CA VAL A 56 15.76 -3.57 2.61
C VAL A 56 14.77 -4.35 3.48
N LEU A 57 13.55 -3.86 3.64
CA LEU A 57 12.48 -4.52 4.38
C LEU A 57 11.75 -5.59 3.56
N GLU A 58 12.07 -5.75 2.28
CA GLU A 58 11.44 -6.72 1.37
C GLU A 58 9.90 -6.59 1.34
N LEU A 59 9.36 -5.38 1.51
CA LEU A 59 7.90 -5.15 1.60
C LEU A 59 7.16 -5.52 0.30
N ASN A 60 7.81 -5.33 -0.84
CA ASN A 60 7.26 -5.65 -2.17
C ASN A 60 6.95 -7.15 -2.34
N THR A 61 7.65 -8.02 -1.63
CA THR A 61 7.41 -9.48 -1.64
C THR A 61 6.26 -9.91 -0.73
N LEU A 62 5.94 -9.11 0.30
CA LEU A 62 4.84 -9.38 1.23
C LEU A 62 3.48 -8.97 0.67
N ILE A 63 3.42 -8.03 -0.28
CA ILE A 63 2.20 -7.62 -1.00
C ILE A 63 2.03 -8.42 -2.30
N LYS A 64 2.30 -9.72 -2.27
CA LYS A 64 1.68 -10.63 -3.25
C LYS A 64 0.44 -11.20 -2.59
N CYS A 65 -0.62 -10.39 -2.55
CA CYS A 65 -1.95 -10.93 -2.37
C CYS A 65 -2.15 -11.98 -3.46
N ASN A 66 -2.26 -13.24 -3.04
CA ASN A 66 -2.84 -14.31 -3.83
C ASN A 66 -4.28 -13.88 -4.12
N ILE A 67 -4.47 -13.07 -5.18
CA ILE A 67 -5.79 -12.90 -5.79
C ILE A 67 -6.05 -14.24 -6.46
N ILE A 68 -6.56 -15.19 -5.68
CA ILE A 68 -7.20 -16.38 -6.20
C ILE A 68 -8.47 -15.85 -6.85
N ARG A 69 -8.46 -15.69 -8.18
CA ARG A 69 -9.69 -15.73 -8.96
C ARG A 69 -10.27 -17.13 -8.72
N THR A 70 -11.26 -17.24 -7.85
CA THR A 70 -12.25 -18.31 -8.01
C THR A 70 -12.81 -18.11 -9.43
N PRO A 71 -12.75 -19.13 -10.31
CA PRO A 71 -13.45 -19.05 -11.58
C PRO A 71 -14.91 -18.70 -11.27
N ASP A 72 -15.38 -17.62 -11.86
CA ASP A 72 -16.80 -17.34 -11.95
C ASP A 72 -17.41 -18.53 -12.70
N GLU A 73 -18.29 -19.28 -12.04
CA GLU A 73 -19.12 -20.28 -12.69
C GLU A 73 -20.20 -19.52 -13.49
N ASP A 74 -19.79 -18.86 -14.58
CA ASP A 74 -20.68 -18.47 -15.67
C ASP A 74 -20.95 -19.74 -16.50
N ASP A 75 -22.19 -20.23 -16.47
CA ASP A 75 -23.02 -20.53 -17.66
C ASP A 75 -24.20 -21.40 -17.24
N ASP A 76 -25.38 -20.80 -17.07
CA ASP A 76 -26.68 -21.41 -17.41
C ASP A 76 -27.77 -20.36 -17.18
N ASP A 77 -27.98 -19.48 -18.17
CA ASP A 77 -29.30 -18.87 -18.40
C ASP A 77 -29.46 -18.67 -19.93
N ASP A 78 -29.82 -19.78 -20.56
CA ASP A 78 -30.46 -19.82 -21.87
C ASP A 78 -31.77 -19.02 -21.77
N GLU A 79 -31.91 -17.91 -22.50
CA GLU A 79 -33.18 -17.59 -23.17
C GLU A 79 -33.00 -16.62 -24.35
N GLN A 80 -33.58 -17.04 -25.46
CA GLN A 80 -33.33 -16.64 -26.83
C GLN A 80 -34.14 -15.39 -27.25
N GLU A 81 -33.52 -14.60 -28.12
CA GLU A 81 -34.07 -13.86 -29.27
C GLU A 81 -35.31 -12.97 -29.10
N GLN A 82 -35.15 -11.66 -29.36
CA GLN A 82 -36.01 -10.95 -30.33
C GLN A 82 -35.28 -9.76 -30.98
N PRO A 83 -35.42 -9.54 -32.32
CA PRO A 83 -34.62 -8.58 -33.05
C PRO A 83 -35.18 -7.16 -33.05
N ASP A 84 -34.22 -6.26 -33.22
CA ASP A 84 -34.25 -4.81 -33.37
C ASP A 84 -35.16 -4.32 -34.52
N SER A 85 -36.00 -3.32 -34.24
CA SER A 85 -36.34 -2.25 -35.20
C SER A 85 -37.27 -1.24 -34.55
N THR A 86 -36.82 0.01 -34.41
CA THR A 86 -37.46 1.15 -35.10
C THR A 86 -36.50 2.33 -35.12
N GLU A 87 -36.03 2.64 -36.33
CA GLU A 87 -35.29 3.82 -36.75
C GLU A 87 -36.04 5.15 -36.47
N GLU A 88 -35.25 6.21 -36.34
CA GLU A 88 -35.51 7.65 -36.44
C GLU A 88 -36.91 8.15 -36.88
N LYS A 89 -37.43 9.19 -36.20
CA LYS A 89 -37.65 10.52 -36.84
C LYS A 89 -38.02 11.64 -35.86
N SER A 90 -37.24 12.71 -35.89
CA SER A 90 -37.53 14.06 -35.41
C SER A 90 -38.92 14.59 -35.83
N LEU A 91 -39.50 15.50 -35.05
CA LEU A 91 -40.30 16.70 -35.42
C LEU A 91 -41.10 17.13 -34.15
N ALA A 92 -40.64 18.11 -33.37
CA ALA A 92 -40.90 19.55 -33.50
C ALA A 92 -42.35 20.00 -33.20
N VAL A 93 -42.46 21.00 -32.31
CA VAL A 93 -43.52 22.05 -32.20
C VAL A 93 -44.91 21.55 -31.70
N SER A 94 -45.64 22.17 -30.77
CA SER A 94 -45.67 23.51 -30.16
C SER A 94 -46.09 23.41 -28.69
#